data_AF-A0A945W1H7-F1
#
_entry.id   AF-A0A945W1H7-F1
#
_cell.length_a   1.000
_cell.length_b   1.000
_cell.length_c   1.000
_cell.angle_alpha   90.00
_cell.angle_beta   90.00
_cell.angle_gamma   90.00
#
_symmetry.space_group_name_H-M   'P 1'
#
loop_
_entity.id
_entity.type
_entity.pdbx_description
1 polymer ?
#
loop_
_entity_poly.entity_id
_entity_poly.type
_entity_poly.pdbx_seq_one_letter_code
_entity_poly.pdbx_strand_id
1 'polypeptide(L)' 'MGILNVTPDSFYDGGKYFGIDDALNRARKMIDDGADIIDIGGESTRPNSNCVSVEEEIKR' A
#
# COMPACT_ATOMS: atom_id res chain seq x y z
N MET A 1 6.75 13.18 -0.42
CA MET A 1 6.73 11.76 0.01
C MET A 1 5.28 11.28 0.07
N GLY A 2 4.93 10.26 -0.70
CA GLY A 2 3.61 9.60 -0.68
C GLY A 2 3.68 8.23 0.00
N ILE A 3 2.60 7.80 0.65
CA ILE A 3 2.50 6.50 1.31
C ILE A 3 1.49 5.65 0.53
N LEU A 4 1.89 4.46 0.10
CA LEU A 4 1.08 3.50 -0.66
C LEU A 4 1.03 2.16 0.08
N ASN A 5 -0.09 1.87 0.74
CA ASN A 5 -0.29 0.60 1.43
C ASN A 5 -0.93 -0.43 0.49
N VAL A 6 -0.23 -1.53 0.24
CA VAL A 6 -0.70 -2.68 -0.56
C VAL A 6 -1.22 -3.76 0.39
N THR A 7 -2.24 -3.38 1.16
CA THR A 7 -2.85 -4.23 2.19
C THR A 7 -4.33 -4.42 1.87
N PRO A 8 -4.91 -5.62 2.00
CA PRO A 8 -6.33 -5.86 1.71
C PRO A 8 -7.27 -5.17 2.71
N ASP A 9 -6.74 -4.73 3.84
CA ASP A 9 -7.47 -4.17 4.98
C ASP A 9 -7.02 -2.74 5.32
N SER A 10 -6.52 -2.00 4.33
CA SER A 10 -6.07 -0.60 4.49
C SER A 10 -7.17 0.24 5.13
N PHE A 11 -6.84 0.89 6.25
CA PHE A 11 -7.79 1.68 7.04
C PHE A 11 -8.28 2.94 6.30
N TYR A 12 -7.46 3.49 5.40
CA TYR A 12 -7.76 4.75 4.71
C TYR A 12 -8.50 4.57 3.38
N ASP A 13 -8.26 3.46 2.66
CA ASP A 13 -8.80 3.24 1.32
C ASP A 13 -9.62 1.94 1.17
N GLY A 14 -9.71 1.10 2.20
CA GLY A 14 -10.49 -0.14 2.19
C GLY A 14 -9.88 -1.27 1.35
N GLY A 15 -8.57 -1.23 1.08
CA GLY A 15 -7.88 -2.21 0.24
C GLY A 15 -7.97 -1.91 -1.25
N LYS A 16 -8.34 -0.67 -1.61
CA LYS A 16 -8.55 -0.23 -2.99
C LYS A 16 -7.30 -0.35 -3.87
N TYR A 17 -6.13 -0.45 -3.27
CA TYR A 17 -4.85 -0.59 -3.96
C TYR A 17 -4.18 -1.95 -3.75
N PHE A 18 -4.93 -2.97 -3.30
CA PHE A 18 -4.38 -4.32 -3.14
C PHE A 18 -4.08 -4.99 -4.49
N GLY A 19 -4.78 -4.62 -5.56
CA GLY A 19 -4.46 -5.08 -6.91
C GLY A 19 -3.22 -4.38 -7.46
N ILE A 20 -2.34 -5.12 -8.15
CA ILE A 20 -1.11 -4.57 -8.72
C ILE A 20 -1.36 -3.38 -9.67
N ASP A 21 -2.40 -3.46 -10.50
CA ASP A 21 -2.77 -2.39 -11.43
C ASP A 21 -3.24 -1.13 -10.68
N ASP A 22 -4.00 -1.31 -9.60
CA ASP A 22 -4.50 -0.21 -8.77
C ASP A 22 -3.36 0.47 -8.00
N ALA A 23 -2.43 -0.32 -7.44
CA ALA A 23 -1.22 0.18 -6.79
C ALA A 23 -0.37 1.01 -7.76
N LEU A 24 -0.15 0.50 -8.99
CA LEU A 24 0.59 1.20 -10.04
C LEU A 24 -0.10 2.51 -10.44
N ASN A 25 -1.42 2.50 -10.63
CA ASN A 25 -2.17 3.71 -10.96
C ASN A 25 -2.10 4.75 -9.84
N ARG A 26 -2.13 4.31 -8.58
CA ARG A 26 -1.97 5.21 -7.43
C ARG A 26 -0.57 5.79 -7.34
N ALA A 27 0.46 4.98 -7.56
CA ALA A 27 1.85 5.45 -7.58
C ALA A 27 2.06 6.50 -8.68
N ARG A 28 1.56 6.26 -9.90
CA ARG A 28 1.60 7.26 -11.00
C ARG A 28 0.93 8.56 -10.59
N LYS A 29 -0.26 8.48 -9.99
CA LYS A 29 -0.95 9.68 -9.50
C LYS A 29 -0.13 10.42 -8.43
N MET A 30 0.55 9.72 -7.52
CA MET A 30 1.41 10.36 -6.53
C MET A 30 2.59 11.08 -7.18
N ILE A 31 3.18 10.50 -8.22
CA ILE A 31 4.24 11.15 -9.01
C ILE A 31 3.69 12.43 -9.68
N ASP A 32 2.53 12.34 -10.33
CA ASP A 32 1.88 13.50 -10.98
C ASP A 32 1.50 14.60 -9.97
N ASP A 33 1.11 14.21 -8.75
CA ASP A 33 0.80 15.11 -7.64
C ASP A 33 2.09 15.67 -6.97
N GLY A 34 3.29 15.28 -7.45
CA GLY A 34 4.58 15.86 -7.05
C GLY A 34 5.33 15.10 -5.95
N ALA A 35 5.07 13.80 -5.75
CA ALA A 35 5.81 13.01 -4.77
C ALA A 35 7.23 12.65 -5.26
N ASP A 36 8.25 13.11 -4.54
CA ASP A 36 9.65 12.75 -4.83
C ASP A 36 10.02 11.32 -4.38
N ILE A 37 9.31 10.80 -3.39
CA ILE A 37 9.52 9.48 -2.79
C ILE A 37 8.15 8.85 -2.56
N ILE A 38 8.03 7.56 -2.81
CA ILE A 38 6.87 6.75 -2.47
C ILE A 38 7.33 5.64 -1.52
N ASP A 39 6.72 5.59 -0.35
CA ASP A 39 6.90 4.55 0.66
C ASP A 39 5.79 3.49 0.50
N ILE A 40 6.19 2.23 0.29
CA ILE A 40 5.28 1.13 -0.05
C ILE A 40 5.33 0.08 1.06
N GLY A 41 4.16 -0.28 1.62
CA GLY A 41 4.05 -1.27 2.69
C GLY A 41 3.03 -2.37 2.40
N GLY A 42 3.41 -3.63 2.58
CA GLY A 42 2.55 -4.81 2.42
C GLY A 42 1.90 -5.30 3.72
N GLU A 43 2.36 -4.79 4.86
CA GLU A 43 1.81 -5.07 6.19
C GLU A 43 1.07 -3.85 6.77
N SER A 44 -0.12 -4.10 7.33
CA SER A 44 -0.95 -3.05 7.93
C SER A 44 -0.51 -2.80 9.37
N THR A 45 -0.23 -1.54 9.70
CA THR A 45 0.14 -1.09 11.06
C THR A 45 -1.05 -0.53 11.85
N ARG A 46 -2.29 -0.71 11.36
CA ARG A 46 -3.49 -0.23 12.06
C ARG A 46 -3.71 -0.99 13.38
N PRO A 47 -4.42 -0.40 14.37
CA PRO A 47 -4.75 -1.09 15.60
C PRO A 47 -5.50 -2.41 15.34
N ASN A 48 -5.04 -3.48 15.99
CA ASN A 48 -5.58 -4.85 15.85
C ASN A 48 -5.41 -5.48 14.45
N SER A 49 -4.47 -5.02 13.63
CA SER A 49 -4.08 -5.78 12.45
C SER A 49 -3.46 -7.11 12.84
N ASN A 50 -3.66 -8.12 11.99
CA ASN A 50 -2.94 -9.37 12.11
C ASN A 50 -1.56 -9.18 11.49
N CYS A 51 -0.51 -9.61 12.20
CA CYS A 51 0.80 -9.75 11.58
C CYS A 51 0.74 -10.76 10.44
N VAL A 52 1.50 -10.50 9.39
CA VAL A 52 1.66 -11.42 8.26
C VAL A 52 3.04 -12.07 8.31
N SER A 53 3.21 -13.20 7.63
CA SER A 53 4.55 -13.75 7.46
C SER A 53 5.33 -12.88 6.47
N VAL A 54 6.66 -12.92 6.55
CA VAL A 54 7.54 -12.18 5.63
C VAL A 54 7.30 -12.60 4.18
N GLU A 55 7.05 -13.90 3.94
CA GLU A 55 6.76 -14.41 2.61
C GLU A 55 5.44 -13.88 2.05
N GLU A 56 4.43 -13.73 2.90
CA GLU A 56 3.15 -13.14 2.52
C GLU A 56 3.30 -11.64 2.25
N GLU A 57 4.08 -10.90 3.04
CA GLU A 57 4.34 -9.49 2.79
C GLU A 57 5.07 -9.27 1.46
N ILE A 58 6.12 -10.06 1.17
CA ILE A 58 6.88 -9.97 -0.10
C ILE A 58 6.02 -10.30 -1.32
N LYS A 59 5.01 -11.16 -1.16
CA LYS A 59 4.11 -11.56 -2.24
C LYS A 59 3.10 -10.46 -2.62
N ARG A 60 2.80 -9.55 -1.70
CA ARG A 60 1.90 -8.41 -1.91
C ARG A 60 2.59 -7.32 -2.72
#